data_AF-A0A4V1LY87-F1
#
_entry.id   AF-A0A4V1LY87-F1
#
_cell.length_a   1.000
_cell.length_b   1.000
_cell.length_c   1.000
_cell.angle_alpha   90.00
_cell.angle_beta   90.00
_cell.angle_gamma   90.00
#
_symmetry.space_group_name_H-M   'P 1'
#
loop_
_entity.id
_entity.type
_entity.pdbx_description
1 polymer ?
#
loop_
_entity_poly.entity_id
_entity_poly.type
_entity_poly.pdbx_seq_one_letter_code
_entity_poly.pdbx_strand_id
1 'polypeptide(L)'
;MNFNNRINRLSSTLVLLNKGQELSTPSLVERFNVTKKIIQTDFKEYLLPLFNDGKIFYDYSSKTYKAKNNFLAKTLFSADELAIVPILKNKVKKNIDLCRKRFE
;
A
#
# COMPACT_ATOMS: atom_id res chain seq x y z
N MET A 1 2.26 14.99 -7.00
CA MET A 1 1.56 13.68 -7.05
C MET A 1 0.09 13.92 -6.75
N ASN A 2 -0.81 13.47 -7.62
CA ASN A 2 -2.24 13.54 -7.35
C ASN A 2 -2.57 12.51 -6.25
N PHE A 3 -2.91 12.99 -5.05
CA PHE A 3 -3.18 12.13 -3.89
C PHE A 3 -4.37 11.19 -4.15
N ASN A 4 -5.38 11.65 -4.88
CA ASN A 4 -6.56 10.86 -5.21
C ASN A 4 -6.18 9.63 -6.05
N ASN A 5 -5.25 9.78 -7.00
CA ASN A 5 -4.78 8.65 -7.82
C ASN A 5 -4.04 7.60 -7.00
N ARG A 6 -3.36 7.98 -5.91
CA ARG A 6 -2.73 7.01 -4.99
C ARG A 6 -3.77 6.37 -4.08
N ILE A 7 -4.65 7.15 -3.46
CA ILE A 7 -5.70 6.64 -2.57
C ILE A 7 -6.53 5.58 -3.29
N ASN A 8 -7.01 5.89 -4.50
CA ASN A 8 -7.80 4.95 -5.31
C ASN A 8 -7.05 3.65 -5.59
N ARG A 9 -5.74 3.75 -5.88
CA ARG A 9 -4.90 2.60 -6.19
C ARG A 9 -4.63 1.72 -4.96
N LEU A 10 -4.32 2.34 -3.83
CA LEU A 10 -4.11 1.64 -2.55
C LEU A 10 -5.40 0.98 -2.07
N SER A 11 -6.53 1.71 -2.06
CA SER A 11 -7.83 1.19 -1.66
C SER A 11 -8.27 0.03 -2.53
N SER A 12 -8.21 0.18 -3.86
CA SER A 12 -8.52 -0.91 -4.80
C SER A 12 -7.65 -2.13 -4.55
N THR A 13 -6.34 -1.94 -4.30
CA THR A 13 -5.41 -3.03 -4.00
C THR A 13 -5.82 -3.77 -2.72
N LEU A 14 -6.18 -3.04 -1.66
CA LEU A 14 -6.65 -3.62 -0.40
C LEU A 14 -7.93 -4.44 -0.60
N VAL A 15 -8.88 -3.95 -1.39
CA VAL A 15 -10.12 -4.67 -1.70
C VAL A 15 -9.83 -5.98 -2.44
N LEU A 16 -8.95 -5.96 -3.44
CA LEU A 16 -8.60 -7.16 -4.22
C LEU A 16 -7.89 -8.20 -3.34
N LEU A 17 -6.92 -7.77 -2.53
CA LEU A 17 -6.23 -8.64 -1.57
C LEU A 17 -7.20 -9.22 -0.53
N ASN A 18 -8.16 -8.42 -0.05
CA ASN A 18 -9.14 -8.88 0.93
C ASN A 18 -10.04 -9.99 0.37
N LYS A 19 -10.34 -9.94 -0.94
CA LYS A 19 -11.06 -10.99 -1.67
C LYS A 19 -10.22 -12.24 -1.94
N GLY A 20 -8.97 -12.28 -1.48
CA GLY A 20 -8.05 -13.41 -1.68
C GLY A 20 -7.38 -13.43 -3.05
N GLN A 21 -7.43 -12.34 -3.82
CA GLN A 21 -6.75 -12.30 -5.11
C GLN A 21 -5.25 -12.17 -4.95
N GLU A 22 -4.51 -12.92 -5.76
CA GLU A 22 -3.06 -12.80 -5.88
C GLU A 22 -2.71 -11.71 -6.91
N LEU A 23 -1.91 -10.73 -6.50
CA LEU A 23 -1.65 -9.55 -7.32
C LEU A 23 -0.20 -9.52 -7.80
N SER A 24 0.02 -9.77 -9.09
CA SER A 24 1.33 -9.60 -9.70
C SER A 24 1.62 -8.11 -9.96
N THR A 25 2.89 -7.72 -9.96
CA THR A 25 3.24 -6.33 -10.33
C THR A 25 2.80 -5.98 -11.76
N PRO A 26 2.97 -6.86 -12.77
CA PRO A 26 2.45 -6.60 -14.13
C PRO A 26 0.94 -6.39 -14.18
N SER A 27 0.13 -7.20 -13.47
CA SER A 27 -1.33 -7.05 -13.53
C SER A 27 -1.81 -5.74 -12.91
N LEU A 28 -1.11 -5.23 -11.89
CA LEU A 28 -1.42 -3.93 -11.29
C LEU A 28 -0.95 -2.76 -12.17
N VAL A 29 0.18 -2.90 -12.86
CA VAL A 29 0.66 -1.93 -13.85
C VAL A 29 -0.38 -1.72 -14.94
N GLU A 30 -0.90 -2.81 -15.49
CA GLU A 30 -1.94 -2.80 -16.52
C GLU A 30 -3.25 -2.22 -15.96
N ARG A 31 -3.73 -2.74 -14.82
CA ARG A 31 -5.00 -2.31 -14.19
C ARG A 31 -5.05 -0.82 -13.89
N PHE A 32 -3.95 -0.24 -13.43
CA PHE A 32 -3.90 1.15 -12.98
C PHE A 32 -3.28 2.09 -14.00
N ASN A 33 -2.78 1.58 -15.13
CA ASN A 33 -2.03 2.33 -16.14
C ASN A 33 -0.90 3.18 -15.53
N VAL A 34 -0.06 2.56 -14.68
CA VAL A 34 1.07 3.21 -14.01
C VAL A 34 2.34 2.39 -14.15
N THR A 35 3.50 3.00 -13.90
CA THR A 35 4.77 2.29 -14.01
C THR A 35 4.97 1.27 -12.90
N LYS A 36 5.80 0.25 -13.18
CA LYS A 36 6.27 -0.74 -12.20
C LYS A 36 6.81 -0.08 -10.92
N LYS A 37 7.57 1.01 -11.08
CA LYS A 37 8.15 1.76 -9.96
C LYS A 37 7.07 2.33 -9.03
N ILE A 38 5.96 2.82 -9.58
CA ILE A 38 4.83 3.34 -8.79
C ILE A 38 4.21 2.20 -7.96
N ILE A 39 3.92 1.05 -8.56
CA ILE A 39 3.37 -0.11 -7.85
C ILE A 39 4.32 -0.57 -6.74
N GLN A 40 5.60 -0.74 -7.04
CA GLN A 40 6.60 -1.14 -6.04
C GLN A 40 6.70 -0.13 -4.89
N THR A 41 6.63 1.17 -5.19
CA THR A 41 6.64 2.22 -4.16
C THR A 41 5.38 2.14 -3.29
N ASP A 42 4.22 1.91 -3.89
CA ASP A 42 2.96 1.78 -3.14
C ASP A 42 3.00 0.64 -2.12
N PHE A 43 3.53 -0.52 -2.50
CA PHE A 43 3.72 -1.61 -1.54
C PHE A 43 4.78 -1.30 -0.49
N LYS A 44 5.99 -0.92 -0.92
CA LYS A 44 7.13 -0.73 -0.03
C LYS A 44 6.92 0.40 0.99
N GLU A 45 6.41 1.53 0.55
CA GLU A 45 6.35 2.76 1.35
C GLU A 45 5.00 2.97 2.05
N TYR A 46 3.93 2.29 1.60
CA TYR A 46 2.58 2.54 2.11
C TYR A 46 1.85 1.29 2.61
N LEU A 47 1.75 0.22 1.82
CA LEU A 47 0.95 -0.95 2.21
C LEU A 47 1.68 -1.87 3.20
N LEU A 48 2.91 -2.30 2.91
CA LEU A 48 3.63 -3.24 3.77
C LEU A 48 3.89 -2.66 5.17
N PRO A 49 4.28 -1.38 5.34
CA PRO A 49 4.45 -0.80 6.67
C PRO A 49 3.13 -0.65 7.46
N LEU A 50 1.97 -0.66 6.79
CA LEU A 50 0.66 -0.59 7.45
C LEU A 50 0.26 -1.93 8.08
N PHE A 51 0.73 -3.04 7.51
CA PHE A 51 0.42 -4.40 7.94
C PHE A 51 1.69 -5.15 8.38
N ASN A 52 2.35 -4.63 9.41
CA ASN A 52 3.58 -5.20 9.97
C ASN A 52 3.37 -6.56 10.67
N ASP A 53 2.13 -7.02 10.80
CA ASP A 53 1.75 -8.33 11.32
C ASP A 53 1.77 -9.45 10.25
N GLY A 54 2.32 -9.15 9.07
CA GLY A 54 2.43 -10.10 7.96
C GLY A 54 1.08 -10.45 7.34
N LYS A 55 0.04 -9.64 7.53
CA LYS A 55 -1.25 -9.81 6.84
C LYS A 55 -1.12 -9.67 5.33
N ILE A 56 -0.24 -8.79 4.86
CA ILE A 56 0.11 -8.63 3.44
C ILE A 56 1.57 -8.99 3.27
N PHE A 57 1.88 -9.82 2.29
CA PHE A 57 3.25 -10.28 2.02
C PHE A 57 3.47 -10.52 0.53
N TYR A 58 4.74 -10.61 0.13
CA TYR A 58 5.13 -10.98 -1.22
C TYR A 58 5.52 -12.46 -1.25
N ASP A 59 4.83 -13.25 -2.07
CA ASP A 59 5.17 -14.65 -2.33
C ASP A 59 6.19 -14.69 -3.49
N TYR A 60 7.40 -15.10 -3.17
CA TYR A 60 8.51 -15.15 -4.14
C TYR A 60 8.37 -16.30 -5.14
N SER A 61 7.64 -17.37 -4.79
CA SER A 61 7.43 -18.52 -5.67
C SER A 61 6.46 -18.16 -6.80
N SER A 62 5.32 -17.55 -6.47
CA SER A 62 4.34 -17.08 -7.46
C SER A 62 4.63 -15.68 -8.00
N LYS A 63 5.57 -14.95 -7.39
CA LYS A 63 5.90 -13.55 -7.71
C LYS A 63 4.71 -12.59 -7.58
N THR A 64 3.82 -12.87 -6.62
CA THR A 64 2.59 -12.11 -6.37
C THR A 64 2.52 -11.57 -4.95
N TYR A 65 1.85 -10.44 -4.76
CA TYR A 65 1.42 -9.99 -3.44
C TYR A 65 0.17 -10.77 -3.03
N LYS A 66 0.16 -11.24 -1.78
CA LYS A 66 -0.94 -12.00 -1.19
C LYS A 66 -1.30 -11.40 0.15
N ALA A 67 -2.49 -11.74 0.62
CA ALA A 67 -2.93 -11.38 1.97
C ALA A 67 -3.64 -12.55 2.65
N LYS A 68 -3.66 -12.53 3.99
CA LYS A 68 -4.53 -13.41 4.76
C LYS A 68 -5.99 -13.06 4.43
N ASN A 69 -6.80 -14.08 4.15
CA ASN A 69 -8.19 -13.88 3.73
C ASN A 69 -8.98 -13.03 4.73
N ASN A 70 -9.83 -12.15 4.20
CA ASN A 70 -10.75 -11.29 4.96
C ASN A 70 -10.05 -10.42 6.03
N PHE A 71 -8.81 -9.98 5.79
CA PHE A 71 -8.07 -9.18 6.76
C PHE A 71 -8.72 -7.81 7.06
N LEU A 72 -9.53 -7.25 6.14
CA LEU A 72 -10.27 -6.02 6.35
C LEU A 72 -11.49 -6.20 7.27
N ALA A 73 -12.06 -7.41 7.36
CA ALA A 73 -13.21 -7.65 8.25
C ALA A 73 -12.82 -7.52 9.74
N LYS A 74 -11.51 -7.57 10.04
CA LYS A 74 -10.95 -7.40 11.38
C LYS A 74 -10.49 -5.96 11.66
N THR A 75 -10.65 -5.03 10.71
CA THR A 75 -10.26 -3.63 10.88
C THR A 75 -11.49 -2.76 11.08
N LEU A 76 -11.39 -1.76 11.96
CA LEU A 76 -12.46 -0.76 12.17
C LEU A 76 -12.63 0.22 11.00
N PHE A 77 -11.68 0.23 10.06
CA PHE A 77 -11.59 1.16 8.96
C PHE A 77 -11.92 0.49 7.62
N SER A 78 -12.53 1.26 6.72
CA SER A 78 -12.71 0.89 5.31
C SER A 78 -11.39 0.87 4.55
N ALA A 79 -11.38 0.28 3.35
CA ALA A 79 -10.20 0.28 2.48
C ALA A 79 -9.74 1.69 2.08
N ASP A 80 -10.69 2.63 1.89
CA ASP A 80 -10.39 4.03 1.58
C ASP A 80 -9.73 4.75 2.76
N GLU A 81 -10.25 4.56 3.97
CA GLU A 81 -9.65 5.12 5.18
C GLU A 81 -8.26 4.54 5.44
N LEU A 82 -8.10 3.22 5.28
CA LEU A 82 -6.80 2.56 5.39
C LEU A 82 -5.80 3.03 4.34
N ALA A 83 -6.24 3.42 3.15
CA ALA A 83 -5.37 3.97 2.12
C ALA A 83 -4.83 5.38 2.48
N ILE A 84 -5.58 6.15 3.27
CA ILE A 84 -5.20 7.51 3.69
C ILE A 84 -4.15 7.47 4.82
N VAL A 85 -4.29 6.56 5.79
CA VAL A 85 -3.39 6.44 6.95
C VAL A 85 -1.90 6.40 6.59
N PRO A 86 -1.40 5.54 5.68
CA PRO A 86 0.01 5.45 5.37
C PRO A 86 0.51 6.70 4.61
N ILE A 87 -0.35 7.37 3.85
CA ILE A 87 -0.02 8.63 3.17
C ILE A 87 0.24 9.73 4.22
N LEU A 88 -0.63 9.85 5.21
CA LEU A 88 -0.47 10.80 6.32
C LEU A 88 0.80 10.47 7.13
N LYS A 89 1.02 9.20 7.48
CA LYS A 89 2.24 8.75 8.17
C LYS A 89 3.50 9.11 7.38
N ASN A 90 3.53 8.87 6.06
CA ASN A 90 4.67 9.19 5.22
C ASN A 90 4.95 10.71 5.18
N LYS A 91 3.89 11.53 5.12
CA LYS A 91 3.99 13.00 5.15
C LYS A 91 4.56 13.50 6.48
N VAL A 92 4.06 13.00 7.60
CA VAL A 92 4.55 13.35 8.94
C VAL A 92 6.03 12.97 9.09
N LYS A 93 6.40 11.75 8.69
CA LYS A 93 7.79 11.28 8.75
C LYS A 93 8.74 12.20 7.98
N LYS A 94 8.38 12.56 6.73
CA LYS A 94 9.19 13.48 5.91
C LYS A 94 9.40 14.85 6.57
N ASN A 95 8.36 15.39 7.20
CA ASN A 95 8.47 16.66 7.90
C ASN A 95 9.40 16.57 9.11
N ILE A 96 9.29 15.49 9.89
CA ILE A 96 10.17 15.22 11.03
C ILE A 96 11.63 15.10 10.56
N ASP A 97 11.88 14.33 9.49
CA ASP A 97 13.22 14.14 8.91
C ASP A 97 13.81 15.46 8.40
N LEU A 98 12.98 16.33 7.81
CA LEU A 98 13.39 17.66 7.37
C LEU A 98 13.78 18.56 8.55
N CYS A 99 12.97 18.56 9.62
CA CYS A 99 13.28 19.31 10.83
C CYS A 99 14.62 18.83 11.41
N ARG A 100 14.83 17.51 11.52
CA ARG A 100 16.07 16.94 12.06
C ARG A 100 17.30 17.43 11.28
N LYS A 101 17.26 17.37 9.96
CA LYS A 101 18.36 17.85 9.09
C LYS A 101 18.65 19.36 9.19
N ARG A 102 17.72 20.15 9.71
CA ARG A 102 17.89 21.61 9.86
C ARG A 102 18.62 21.98 11.16
N PHE A 103 18.68 21.06 12.12
CA PHE A 103 19.30 21.26 13.43
C PHE A 103 20.52 20.36 13.65
N GLU A 104 20.98 19.67 12.62
CA GLU A 104 22.28 18.99 12.51
C GLU A 104 23.21 19.85 11.63
#